data_AF-A0AAU9BNS1-F1
#
_entry.id   AF-A0AAU9BNS1-F1
#
_cell.length_a   1.000
_cell.length_b   1.000
_cell.length_c   1.000
_cell.angle_alpha   90.00
_cell.angle_beta   90.00
_cell.angle_gamma   90.00
#
_symmetry.space_group_name_H-M   'P 1'
#
loop_
_entity.id
_entity.type
_entity.pdbx_description
1 polymer ?
#
loop_
_entity_poly.entity_id
_entity_poly.type
_entity_poly.pdbx_seq_one_letter_code
_entity_poly.pdbx_strand_id
1 'polypeptide(L)'
;MSDFPPIASLRSFEAVARLGSVTLAAKELHVTHSAISQQIKTLEEMVGVKLFIRLGRGVQINEEGRLYALQVREALNHIADATRLVQVKPRKQELTLAMVPSFGCHWLLPRLERFRTKYPLITLRIQASLTVTSLQQEGIDIAIRMGQGNWEGSESHYLFSDELIVVAAPGYNGGVLPATPSDIAKSHLIFSMESWKTWCVNAGLEKEIVPGGER
;
A
#
# COMPACT_ATOMS: atom_id res chain seq x y z
N MET A 1 -1.25 -22.60 -12.40
CA MET A 1 -0.64 -21.25 -12.34
C MET A 1 -0.36 -20.74 -13.76
N SER A 2 -1.37 -20.65 -14.62
CA SER A 2 -1.22 -20.25 -16.03
C SER A 2 -1.49 -18.76 -16.29
N ASP A 3 -2.01 -18.04 -15.29
CA ASP A 3 -2.56 -16.68 -15.48
C ASP A 3 -1.65 -15.62 -14.84
N PHE A 4 -0.34 -15.73 -15.03
CA PHE A 4 0.64 -14.78 -14.50
C PHE A 4 1.42 -14.10 -15.63
N PRO A 5 1.33 -12.77 -15.80
CA PRO A 5 2.09 -12.08 -16.83
C PRO A 5 3.61 -12.22 -16.61
N PRO A 6 4.43 -12.16 -17.68
CA PRO A 6 5.87 -12.22 -17.53
C PRO A 6 6.39 -11.10 -16.62
N ILE A 7 7.31 -11.44 -15.72
CA ILE A 7 7.86 -10.48 -14.75
C ILE A 7 8.49 -9.25 -15.42
N ALA A 8 9.08 -9.43 -16.61
CA ALA A 8 9.63 -8.36 -17.42
C ALA A 8 8.55 -7.36 -17.88
N SER A 9 7.36 -7.86 -18.20
CA SER A 9 6.21 -7.05 -18.58
C SER A 9 5.71 -6.24 -17.38
N LEU A 10 5.58 -6.89 -16.21
CA LEU A 10 5.21 -6.23 -14.96
C LEU A 10 6.20 -5.14 -14.53
N ARG A 11 7.52 -5.41 -14.61
CA ARG A 11 8.56 -4.43 -14.30
C ARG A 11 8.55 -3.24 -15.26
N SER A 12 8.38 -3.50 -16.56
CA SER A 12 8.31 -2.45 -17.58
C SER A 12 7.09 -1.56 -17.37
N PHE A 13 5.95 -2.17 -17.07
CA PHE A 13 4.71 -1.48 -16.75
C PHE A 13 4.84 -0.61 -15.50
N GLU A 14 5.32 -1.15 -14.38
CA GLU A 14 5.52 -0.39 -13.13
C GLU A 14 6.41 0.83 -13.35
N ALA A 15 7.54 0.65 -14.05
CA ALA A 15 8.48 1.73 -14.30
C ALA A 15 7.86 2.85 -15.15
N VAL A 16 7.10 2.51 -16.20
CA VAL A 16 6.41 3.52 -17.02
C VAL A 16 5.27 4.18 -16.26
N ALA A 17 4.52 3.43 -15.47
CA ALA A 17 3.46 3.96 -14.61
C ALA A 17 4.00 4.98 -13.59
N ARG A 18 5.16 4.70 -13.00
CA ARG A 18 5.81 5.59 -12.02
C ARG A 18 6.47 6.81 -12.66
N LEU A 19 7.13 6.63 -13.80
CA LEU A 19 7.95 7.69 -14.43
C LEU A 19 7.17 8.53 -15.46
N GLY A 20 6.00 8.07 -15.92
CA GLY A 20 5.23 8.72 -16.97
C GLY A 20 5.93 8.75 -18.34
N SER A 21 7.02 8.00 -18.51
CA SER A 21 7.86 8.05 -19.71
C SER A 21 8.50 6.70 -20.01
N VAL A 22 8.25 6.22 -21.23
CA VAL A 22 8.87 5.01 -21.78
C VAL A 22 10.39 5.17 -21.90
N THR A 23 10.85 6.37 -22.28
CA THR A 23 12.29 6.67 -22.38
C THR A 23 12.98 6.62 -21.02
N LEU A 24 12.36 7.17 -19.97
CA LEU A 24 12.93 7.12 -18.62
C LEU A 24 12.92 5.69 -18.07
N ALA A 25 11.85 4.94 -18.28
CA ALA A 25 11.76 3.54 -17.86
C ALA A 25 12.80 2.66 -18.57
N ALA A 26 13.01 2.86 -19.88
CA ALA A 26 14.04 2.16 -20.64
C ALA A 26 15.44 2.41 -20.09
N LYS A 27 15.74 3.66 -19.73
CA LYS A 27 17.02 4.04 -19.10
C LYS A 27 17.18 3.39 -17.72
N GLU A 28 16.14 3.40 -16.89
CA GLU A 28 16.18 2.81 -15.55
C GLU A 28 16.36 1.28 -15.58
N LEU A 29 15.68 0.61 -16.51
CA LEU A 29 15.71 -0.85 -16.63
C LEU A 29 16.85 -1.35 -17.52
N HIS A 30 17.71 -0.46 -18.03
CA HIS A 30 18.82 -0.76 -18.92
C HIS A 30 18.42 -1.57 -20.17
N VAL A 31 17.30 -1.19 -20.80
CA VAL A 31 16.77 -1.80 -22.03
C VAL A 31 16.43 -0.75 -23.07
N THR A 32 16.07 -1.18 -24.29
CA THR A 32 15.66 -0.25 -25.35
C THR A 32 14.23 0.24 -25.16
N HIS A 33 13.92 1.41 -25.71
CA HIS A 33 12.55 1.93 -25.77
C HIS A 33 11.58 0.95 -26.45
N SER A 34 12.03 0.28 -27.53
CA SER A 34 11.23 -0.73 -28.23
C SER A 34 10.94 -1.94 -27.36
N ALA A 35 11.89 -2.38 -26.53
CA ALA A 35 11.68 -3.48 -25.58
C ALA A 35 10.60 -3.12 -24.54
N ILE A 36 10.67 -1.93 -23.92
CA ILE A 36 9.62 -1.49 -22.98
C ILE A 36 8.25 -1.43 -23.65
N SER A 37 8.18 -0.87 -24.86
CA SER A 37 6.92 -0.75 -25.60
C SER A 37 6.32 -2.12 -25.93
N GLN A 38 7.15 -3.10 -26.31
CA GLN A 38 6.72 -4.47 -26.57
C GLN A 38 6.24 -5.16 -25.29
N GLN A 39 6.95 -4.98 -24.18
CA GLN A 39 6.58 -5.56 -22.88
C GLN A 39 5.24 -5.02 -22.36
N ILE A 40 4.97 -3.72 -22.53
CA ILE A 40 3.68 -3.11 -22.18
C ILE A 40 2.57 -3.66 -23.09
N LYS A 41 2.82 -3.74 -24.40
CA LYS A 41 1.84 -4.30 -25.34
C LYS A 41 1.46 -5.73 -24.98
N THR A 42 2.45 -6.58 -24.69
CA THR A 42 2.22 -7.97 -24.27
C THR A 42 1.41 -8.04 -22.96
N LEU A 43 1.67 -7.15 -22.00
CA LEU A 43 0.87 -7.10 -20.77
C LEU A 43 -0.59 -6.73 -21.04
N GLU A 44 -0.83 -5.67 -21.81
CA GLU A 44 -2.19 -5.24 -22.18
C GLU A 44 -2.95 -6.32 -22.96
N GLU A 45 -2.26 -7.07 -23.83
CA GLU A 45 -2.84 -8.21 -24.56
C GLU A 45 -3.25 -9.35 -23.63
N MET A 46 -2.45 -9.64 -22.59
CA MET A 46 -2.78 -10.69 -21.62
C MET A 46 -3.90 -10.29 -20.66
N VAL A 47 -3.93 -9.03 -20.19
CA VAL A 47 -4.96 -8.55 -19.26
C VAL A 47 -6.26 -8.20 -20.01
N GLY A 48 -6.19 -7.97 -21.32
CA GLY A 48 -7.35 -7.71 -22.17
C GLY A 48 -7.87 -6.27 -22.12
N VAL A 49 -7.17 -5.37 -21.42
CA VAL A 49 -7.51 -3.94 -21.32
C VAL A 49 -6.30 -3.07 -21.57
N LYS A 50 -6.54 -1.86 -22.06
CA LYS A 50 -5.49 -0.82 -22.12
C LYS A 50 -5.19 -0.33 -20.72
N LEU A 51 -3.92 -0.14 -20.42
CA LEU A 51 -3.42 0.37 -19.14
C LEU A 51 -2.83 1.77 -19.31
N PHE A 52 -2.53 2.17 -20.55
CA PHE A 52 -2.10 3.51 -20.91
C PHE A 52 -2.92 4.09 -22.06
N ILE A 53 -3.07 5.41 -22.02
CA ILE A 53 -3.56 6.24 -23.12
C ILE A 53 -2.39 7.03 -23.73
N ARG A 54 -2.41 7.20 -25.05
CA ARG A 54 -1.41 8.00 -25.77
C ARG A 54 -1.82 9.47 -25.73
N LEU A 55 -0.90 10.33 -25.32
CA LEU A 55 -1.07 11.79 -25.36
C LEU A 55 0.10 12.40 -26.11
N GLY A 56 -0.11 12.75 -27.38
CA GLY A 56 0.88 13.44 -28.21
C GLY A 56 2.28 12.81 -28.16
N ARG A 57 3.16 13.36 -27.30
CA ARG A 57 4.57 12.94 -27.13
C ARG A 57 4.83 12.03 -25.91
N GLY A 58 3.79 11.50 -25.26
CA GLY A 58 3.92 10.70 -24.05
C GLY A 58 2.84 9.65 -23.86
N VAL A 59 2.93 8.97 -22.72
CA VAL A 59 1.96 7.98 -22.25
C VAL A 59 1.43 8.42 -20.90
N GLN A 60 0.12 8.28 -20.70
CA GLN A 60 -0.51 8.53 -19.42
C GLN A 60 -1.26 7.27 -19.00
N ILE A 61 -1.17 6.93 -17.71
CA ILE A 61 -1.86 5.78 -17.14
C ILE A 61 -3.36 6.08 -17.03
N ASN A 62 -4.21 5.13 -17.43
CA ASN A 62 -5.66 5.23 -17.21
C ASN A 62 -6.05 4.75 -15.81
N GLU A 63 -7.35 4.70 -15.50
CA GLU A 63 -7.84 4.33 -14.18
C GLU A 63 -7.56 2.87 -13.84
N GLU A 64 -7.84 1.96 -14.78
CA GLU A 64 -7.56 0.53 -14.65
C GLU A 64 -6.06 0.29 -14.47
N GLY A 65 -5.23 0.99 -15.26
CA GLY A 65 -3.79 1.02 -15.13
C GLY A 65 -3.33 1.47 -13.74
N ARG A 66 -3.94 2.52 -13.17
CA ARG A 66 -3.57 3.00 -11.82
C ARG A 66 -3.81 1.95 -10.75
N LEU A 67 -5.00 1.34 -10.75
CA LEU A 67 -5.36 0.28 -9.81
C LEU A 67 -4.41 -0.91 -9.97
N TYR A 68 -4.13 -1.31 -11.20
CA TYR A 68 -3.24 -2.43 -11.48
C TYR A 68 -1.79 -2.13 -11.08
N ALA A 69 -1.28 -0.93 -11.37
CA ALA A 69 0.08 -0.51 -11.02
C ALA A 69 0.32 -0.48 -9.51
N LEU A 70 -0.70 -0.15 -8.71
CA LEU A 70 -0.60 -0.21 -7.25
C LEU A 70 -0.35 -1.65 -6.77
N GLN A 71 -1.17 -2.60 -7.23
CA GLN A 71 -1.06 -4.01 -6.84
C GLN A 71 0.23 -4.67 -7.36
N VAL A 72 0.60 -4.39 -8.62
CA VAL A 72 1.83 -4.91 -9.22
C VAL A 72 3.07 -4.40 -8.50
N ARG A 73 3.10 -3.12 -8.11
CA ARG A 73 4.23 -2.54 -7.37
C ARG A 73 4.42 -3.20 -6.01
N GLU A 74 3.33 -3.43 -5.28
CA GLU A 74 3.37 -4.12 -3.99
C GLU A 74 3.92 -5.55 -4.14
N ALA A 75 3.41 -6.30 -5.11
CA ALA A 75 3.88 -7.66 -5.38
C ALA A 75 5.38 -7.69 -5.78
N LEU A 76 5.83 -6.76 -6.63
CA LEU A 76 7.24 -6.65 -7.00
C LEU A 76 8.13 -6.29 -5.80
N ASN A 77 7.65 -5.45 -4.89
CA ASN A 77 8.35 -5.13 -3.65
C ASN A 77 8.47 -6.37 -2.75
N HIS A 78 7.41 -7.16 -2.60
CA HIS A 78 7.46 -8.41 -1.83
C HIS A 78 8.49 -9.40 -2.39
N ILE A 79 8.57 -9.54 -3.72
CA ILE A 79 9.59 -10.37 -4.36
C ILE A 79 11.01 -9.82 -4.08
N ALA A 80 11.18 -8.49 -4.14
CA ALA A 80 12.46 -7.86 -3.83
C ALA A 80 12.85 -8.03 -2.34
N ASP A 81 11.88 -7.97 -1.42
CA ASP A 81 12.06 -8.27 0.00
C ASP A 81 12.50 -9.73 0.20
N ALA A 82 11.76 -10.69 -0.35
CA ALA A 82 12.10 -12.10 -0.29
C ALA A 82 13.52 -12.39 -0.84
N THR A 83 13.89 -11.74 -1.94
CA THR A 83 15.23 -11.84 -2.52
C THR A 83 16.30 -11.31 -1.55
N ARG A 84 16.04 -10.15 -0.91
CA ARG A 84 16.95 -9.57 0.10
C ARG A 84 17.11 -10.49 1.30
N LEU A 85 16.05 -11.14 1.77
CA LEU A 85 16.12 -12.07 2.90
C LEU A 85 17.06 -13.25 2.62
N VAL A 86 17.01 -13.83 1.41
CA VAL A 86 17.92 -14.92 1.02
C VAL A 86 19.38 -14.44 0.92
N GLN A 87 19.60 -13.16 0.60
CA GLN A 87 20.93 -12.56 0.52
C GLN A 87 21.51 -12.16 1.89
N VAL A 88 20.66 -11.96 2.90
CA VAL A 88 21.09 -11.58 4.25
C VAL A 88 21.58 -12.82 4.99
N LYS A 89 22.90 -12.92 5.19
CA LYS A 89 23.45 -13.82 6.22
C LYS A 89 22.87 -13.40 7.58
N PRO A 90 22.54 -14.33 8.49
CA PRO A 90 21.97 -13.99 9.79
C PRO A 90 22.91 -13.03 10.52
N ARG A 91 22.52 -11.75 10.55
CA ARG A 91 23.23 -10.73 11.32
C ARG A 91 22.81 -10.94 12.76
N LYS A 92 23.74 -11.44 13.58
CA LYS A 92 23.59 -11.40 15.03
C LYS A 92 23.27 -9.94 15.37
N GLN A 93 22.08 -9.68 15.93
CA GLN A 93 21.58 -8.37 16.41
C GLN A 93 20.82 -7.47 15.42
N GLU A 94 20.23 -8.00 14.34
CA GLU A 94 19.19 -7.28 13.59
C GLU A 94 17.79 -7.67 14.09
N LEU A 95 16.89 -6.69 14.26
CA LEU A 95 15.49 -6.89 14.63
C LEU A 95 14.60 -6.23 13.57
N THR A 96 13.82 -7.05 12.86
CA THR A 96 12.89 -6.63 11.81
C THR A 96 11.48 -6.46 12.38
N LEU A 97 10.97 -5.23 12.28
CA LEU A 97 9.64 -4.83 12.72
C LEU A 97 8.74 -4.54 11.51
N ALA A 98 7.55 -5.15 11.46
CA ALA A 98 6.52 -4.79 10.48
C ALA A 98 5.37 -4.03 11.15
N MET A 99 4.86 -2.98 10.53
CA MET A 99 3.77 -2.20 11.12
C MET A 99 2.97 -1.35 10.14
N VAL A 100 1.79 -0.92 10.59
CA VAL A 100 0.97 0.07 9.87
C VAL A 100 1.76 1.39 9.74
N PRO A 101 1.82 2.03 8.55
CA PRO A 101 2.59 3.25 8.33
C PRO A 101 2.26 4.39 9.30
N SER A 102 0.97 4.61 9.58
CA SER A 102 0.51 5.65 10.51
C SER A 102 1.10 5.48 11.91
N PHE A 103 1.14 4.24 12.41
CA PHE A 103 1.74 3.91 13.70
C PHE A 103 3.26 4.15 13.67
N GLY A 104 3.93 3.71 12.62
CA GLY A 104 5.37 3.90 12.46
C GLY A 104 5.77 5.38 12.57
N CYS A 105 5.08 6.23 11.81
CA CYS A 105 5.37 7.67 11.78
C CYS A 105 5.02 8.39 13.09
N HIS A 106 3.84 8.13 13.66
CA HIS A 106 3.33 8.95 14.78
C HIS A 106 3.71 8.39 16.16
N TRP A 107 4.01 7.10 16.27
CA TRP A 107 4.32 6.47 17.55
C TRP A 107 5.78 5.98 17.65
N LEU A 108 6.27 5.26 16.65
CA LEU A 108 7.58 4.61 16.72
C LEU A 108 8.74 5.58 16.51
N LEU A 109 8.73 6.33 15.41
CA LEU A 109 9.83 7.25 15.06
C LEU A 109 10.17 8.24 16.19
N PRO A 110 9.19 8.88 16.86
CA PRO A 110 9.48 9.76 18.00
C PRO A 110 10.16 9.07 19.19
N ARG A 111 10.08 7.74 19.29
CA ARG A 111 10.63 6.93 20.39
C ARG A 111 11.89 6.17 19.98
N LEU A 112 12.25 6.21 18.71
CA LEU A 112 13.32 5.41 18.13
C LEU A 112 14.70 5.79 18.69
N GLU A 113 14.94 7.09 18.88
CA GLU A 113 16.20 7.59 19.45
C GLU A 113 16.44 6.98 20.85
N ARG A 114 15.45 7.06 21.74
CA ARG A 114 15.52 6.48 23.08
C ARG A 114 15.82 4.98 23.04
N PHE A 115 15.22 4.25 22.10
CA PHE A 115 15.48 2.83 21.93
C PHE A 115 16.93 2.57 21.50
N ARG A 116 17.42 3.29 20.49
CA ARG A 116 18.78 3.13 19.95
C ARG A 116 19.85 3.46 21.00
N THR A 117 19.61 4.46 21.85
CA THR A 117 20.50 4.78 22.97
C THR A 117 20.53 3.66 24.01
N LYS A 118 19.37 3.05 24.32
CA LYS A 118 19.28 1.97 25.30
C LYS A 118 19.84 0.64 24.78
N TYR A 119 19.70 0.37 23.48
CA TYR A 119 20.11 -0.88 22.84
C TYR A 119 20.99 -0.61 21.60
N PRO A 120 22.23 -0.11 21.79
CA PRO A 120 23.07 0.35 20.68
C PRO A 120 23.56 -0.76 19.74
N LEU A 121 23.54 -2.01 20.20
CA LEU A 121 23.95 -3.17 19.40
C LEU A 121 22.82 -3.71 18.51
N ILE A 122 21.57 -3.31 18.73
CA ILE A 122 20.43 -3.77 17.94
C ILE A 122 20.26 -2.86 16.72
N THR A 123 20.36 -3.43 15.53
CA THR A 123 19.99 -2.76 14.28
C THR A 123 18.49 -2.98 14.04
N LEU A 124 17.72 -1.91 13.94
CA LEU A 124 16.30 -1.99 13.61
C LEU A 124 16.09 -1.90 12.10
N ARG A 125 15.36 -2.86 11.55
CA ARG A 125 14.81 -2.82 10.20
C ARG A 125 13.30 -2.63 10.30
N ILE A 126 12.77 -1.56 9.71
CA ILE A 126 11.35 -1.23 9.79
C ILE A 126 10.72 -1.43 8.41
N GLN A 127 9.67 -2.24 8.36
CA GLN A 127 8.79 -2.44 7.21
C GLN A 127 7.43 -1.81 7.50
N ALA A 128 7.09 -0.76 6.76
CA ALA A 128 5.78 -0.13 6.85
C ALA A 128 4.87 -0.73 5.77
N SER A 129 3.88 -1.54 6.17
CA SER A 129 2.92 -2.16 5.26
C SER A 129 1.57 -2.39 5.92
N LEU A 130 0.50 -2.35 5.12
CA LEU A 130 -0.85 -2.72 5.52
C LEU A 130 -1.15 -4.22 5.28
N THR A 131 -0.29 -4.93 4.55
CA THR A 131 -0.53 -6.33 4.22
C THR A 131 -0.29 -7.25 5.41
N VAL A 132 -1.23 -8.18 5.61
CA VAL A 132 -1.12 -9.26 6.59
C VAL A 132 -0.39 -10.42 5.95
N THR A 133 0.91 -10.46 6.18
CA THR A 133 1.84 -11.47 5.63
C THR A 133 2.34 -12.40 6.72
N SER A 134 2.84 -13.58 6.32
CA SER A 134 3.48 -14.53 7.22
C SER A 134 4.80 -13.94 7.74
N LEU A 135 4.92 -13.80 9.06
CA LEU A 135 6.11 -13.22 9.69
C LEU A 135 7.38 -14.02 9.34
N GLN A 136 7.26 -15.35 9.37
CA GLN A 136 8.37 -16.27 9.12
C GLN A 136 8.88 -16.18 7.67
N GLN A 137 7.96 -16.12 6.69
CA GLN A 137 8.34 -16.04 5.28
C GLN A 137 9.02 -14.70 4.93
N GLU A 138 8.66 -13.64 5.64
CA GLU A 138 9.19 -12.29 5.40
C GLU A 138 10.34 -11.91 6.32
N GLY A 139 10.83 -12.84 7.15
CA GLY A 139 11.91 -12.57 8.09
C GLY A 139 11.58 -11.43 9.06
N ILE A 140 10.30 -11.31 9.42
CA ILE A 140 9.80 -10.34 10.40
C ILE A 140 9.88 -10.99 11.77
N ASP A 141 10.53 -10.31 12.72
CA ASP A 141 10.62 -10.77 14.10
C ASP A 141 9.36 -10.37 14.90
N ILE A 142 8.85 -9.15 14.67
CA ILE A 142 7.67 -8.61 15.39
C ILE A 142 6.80 -7.82 14.42
N ALA A 143 5.48 -8.02 14.49
CA ALA A 143 4.51 -7.18 13.79
C ALA A 143 3.58 -6.42 14.74
N ILE A 144 3.36 -5.14 14.45
CA ILE A 144 2.37 -4.29 15.13
C ILE A 144 1.24 -4.02 14.14
N ARG A 145 0.10 -4.68 14.35
CA ARG A 145 -1.04 -4.70 13.43
C ARG A 145 -2.34 -4.32 14.14
N MET A 146 -3.26 -3.74 13.37
CA MET A 146 -4.64 -3.55 13.79
C MET A 146 -5.44 -4.80 13.41
N GLY A 147 -6.18 -5.36 14.36
CA GLY A 147 -7.00 -6.55 14.14
C GLY A 147 -7.27 -7.33 15.42
N GLN A 148 -7.87 -8.50 15.27
CA GLN A 148 -8.36 -9.29 16.40
C GLN A 148 -7.33 -10.25 17.02
N GLY A 149 -6.08 -10.32 16.53
CA GLY A 149 -5.08 -11.23 17.12
C GLY A 149 -5.05 -12.64 16.55
N ASN A 150 -5.99 -13.01 15.68
CA ASN A 150 -6.13 -14.40 15.21
C ASN A 150 -5.23 -14.70 13.99
N TRP A 151 -3.94 -14.38 14.08
CA TRP A 151 -2.97 -14.62 13.01
C TRP A 151 -2.27 -15.96 13.21
N GLU A 152 -2.45 -16.87 12.25
CA GLU A 152 -1.87 -18.22 12.28
C GLU A 152 -0.34 -18.19 12.41
N GLY A 153 0.20 -19.08 13.26
CA GLY A 153 1.63 -19.21 13.47
C GLY A 153 2.30 -18.05 14.23
N SER A 154 1.51 -17.21 14.92
CA SER A 154 2.01 -16.12 15.74
C SER A 154 1.32 -16.05 17.11
N GLU A 155 2.07 -15.61 18.12
CA GLU A 155 1.50 -15.18 19.41
C GLU A 155 1.13 -13.70 19.30
N SER A 156 -0.09 -13.36 19.72
CA SER A 156 -0.61 -11.99 19.64
C SER A 156 -0.81 -11.41 21.03
N HIS A 157 -0.28 -10.21 21.24
CA HIS A 157 -0.50 -9.43 22.45
C HIS A 157 -1.27 -8.16 22.12
N TYR A 158 -2.37 -7.93 22.85
CA TYR A 158 -3.10 -6.68 22.77
C TYR A 158 -2.24 -5.54 23.33
N LEU A 159 -2.08 -4.46 22.56
CA LEU A 159 -1.33 -3.27 22.99
C LEU A 159 -2.27 -2.18 23.51
N PHE A 160 -3.22 -1.77 22.68
CA PHE A 160 -4.25 -0.76 22.98
C PHE A 160 -5.28 -0.73 21.83
N SER A 161 -6.40 -0.04 22.05
CA SER A 161 -7.39 0.30 21.02
C SER A 161 -7.19 1.72 20.53
N ASP A 162 -7.57 1.98 19.28
CA ASP A 162 -7.72 3.30 18.71
C ASP A 162 -9.19 3.65 18.48
N GLU A 163 -9.44 4.91 18.11
CA GLU A 163 -10.77 5.42 17.79
C GLU A 163 -10.81 5.86 16.33
N LEU A 164 -11.87 5.48 15.63
CA LEU A 164 -12.13 5.93 14.27
C LEU A 164 -13.06 7.13 14.31
N ILE A 165 -12.53 8.30 13.96
CA ILE A 165 -13.26 9.57 13.97
C ILE A 165 -13.48 10.13 12.56
N VAL A 166 -14.56 10.88 12.39
CA VAL A 166 -14.80 11.65 11.16
C VAL A 166 -14.31 13.06 11.38
N VAL A 167 -13.54 13.57 10.41
CA VAL A 167 -12.99 14.93 10.44
C VAL A 167 -13.50 15.72 9.25
N ALA A 168 -13.70 17.01 9.45
CA ALA A 168 -14.10 17.95 8.40
C ALA A 168 -13.20 19.20 8.45
N ALA A 169 -13.07 19.88 7.31
CA ALA A 169 -12.38 21.17 7.27
C ALA A 169 -13.07 22.18 8.22
N PRO A 170 -12.34 23.11 8.86
CA PRO A 170 -12.95 24.07 9.80
C PRO A 170 -14.09 24.90 9.20
N GLY A 171 -14.04 25.18 7.89
CA GLY A 171 -15.09 25.90 7.16
C GLY A 171 -16.14 25.02 6.49
N TYR A 172 -16.13 23.71 6.72
CA TYR A 172 -17.09 22.79 6.12
C TYR A 172 -18.53 23.21 6.47
N ASN A 173 -19.39 23.31 5.45
CA ASN A 173 -20.80 23.68 5.60
C ASN A 173 -21.01 24.97 6.43
N GLY A 174 -20.16 25.98 6.23
CA GLY A 174 -20.25 27.24 6.97
C GLY A 174 -19.98 27.12 8.48
N GLY A 175 -19.28 26.06 8.91
CA GLY A 175 -19.01 25.75 10.31
C GLY A 175 -20.08 24.90 11.00
N VAL A 176 -21.11 24.47 10.26
CA VAL A 176 -22.19 23.62 10.79
C VAL A 176 -21.90 22.15 10.46
N LEU A 177 -21.43 21.40 11.45
CA LEU A 177 -21.13 19.98 11.28
C LEU A 177 -22.41 19.12 11.25
N PRO A 178 -22.39 17.96 10.56
CA PRO A 178 -23.48 16.98 10.63
C PRO A 178 -23.73 16.50 12.06
N ALA A 179 -25.00 16.41 12.46
CA ALA A 179 -25.37 16.04 13.83
C ALA A 179 -25.54 14.53 14.03
N THR A 180 -25.81 13.78 12.94
CA THR A 180 -26.04 12.34 13.00
C THR A 180 -25.17 11.57 12.00
N PRO A 181 -24.90 10.28 12.23
CA PRO A 181 -24.23 9.42 11.26
C PRO A 181 -24.92 9.41 9.89
N SER A 182 -26.24 9.51 9.85
CA SER A 182 -27.01 9.57 8.59
C SER A 182 -26.79 10.89 7.84
N ASP A 183 -26.54 11.99 8.54
CA ASP A 183 -26.18 13.27 7.91
C ASP A 183 -24.76 13.24 7.36
N ILE A 184 -23.83 12.57 8.07
CA ILE A 184 -22.47 12.30 7.58
C ILE A 184 -22.55 11.48 6.28
N ALA A 185 -23.37 10.42 6.24
CA ALA A 185 -23.53 9.58 5.05
C ALA A 185 -24.07 10.34 3.82
N LYS A 186 -24.75 11.47 4.00
CA LYS A 186 -25.27 12.34 2.93
C LYS A 186 -24.30 13.46 2.53
N SER A 187 -23.20 13.62 3.26
CA SER A 187 -22.23 14.68 3.06
C SER A 187 -21.33 14.41 1.86
N HIS A 188 -20.64 15.45 1.38
CA HIS A 188 -19.53 15.26 0.42
C HIS A 188 -18.33 14.64 1.14
N LEU A 189 -18.19 13.32 1.00
CA LEU A 189 -17.14 12.54 1.67
C LEU A 189 -15.92 12.36 0.77
N ILE A 190 -14.74 12.44 1.37
CA ILE A 190 -13.48 12.05 0.73
C ILE A 190 -13.30 10.56 1.03
N PHE A 191 -13.30 9.75 -0.02
CA PHE A 191 -13.02 8.33 0.08
C PHE A 191 -11.52 8.09 -0.04
N SER A 192 -10.98 7.27 0.85
CA SER A 192 -9.63 6.73 0.74
C SER A 192 -9.71 5.25 0.36
N MET A 193 -8.56 4.58 0.29
CA MET A 193 -8.49 3.11 0.11
C MET A 193 -9.10 2.34 1.29
N GLU A 194 -9.21 2.97 2.47
CA GLU A 194 -9.83 2.34 3.64
C GLU A 194 -11.36 2.39 3.54
N SER A 195 -11.99 1.25 3.78
CA SER A 195 -13.45 1.12 3.75
C SER A 195 -14.10 1.82 4.95
N TRP A 196 -15.21 2.50 4.70
CA TRP A 196 -16.06 3.11 5.72
C TRP A 196 -16.88 2.09 6.53
N LYS A 197 -16.83 0.80 6.17
CA LYS A 197 -17.63 -0.27 6.80
C LYS A 197 -17.49 -0.28 8.31
N THR A 198 -16.26 -0.29 8.83
CA THR A 198 -16.00 -0.37 10.27
C THR A 198 -16.61 0.83 11.00
N TRP A 199 -16.49 2.03 10.43
CA TRP A 199 -17.12 3.22 10.99
C TRP A 199 -18.65 3.12 10.94
N CYS A 200 -19.23 2.75 9.79
CA CYS A 200 -20.67 2.68 9.60
C CYS A 200 -21.34 1.70 10.57
N VAL A 201 -20.74 0.53 10.77
CA VAL A 201 -21.23 -0.48 11.73
C VAL A 201 -21.22 0.08 13.16
N ASN A 202 -20.13 0.71 13.58
CA ASN A 202 -20.03 1.30 14.92
C ASN A 202 -20.94 2.52 15.10
N ALA A 203 -21.23 3.25 14.02
CA ALA A 203 -22.13 4.40 14.00
C ALA A 203 -23.62 4.02 13.89
N GLY A 204 -23.94 2.72 13.78
CA GLY A 204 -25.32 2.23 13.68
C GLY A 204 -25.99 2.47 12.33
N LEU A 205 -25.22 2.64 11.24
CA LEU A 205 -25.76 2.78 9.90
C LEU A 205 -26.10 1.42 9.30
N GLU A 206 -27.30 1.30 8.72
CA GLU A 206 -27.76 0.08 8.04
C GLU A 206 -27.05 -0.20 6.71
N LYS A 207 -26.49 0.85 6.09
CA LYS A 207 -25.79 0.76 4.80
C LYS A 207 -24.39 1.34 4.92
N GLU A 208 -23.44 0.63 4.33
CA GLU A 208 -22.07 1.13 4.18
C GLU A 208 -22.07 2.35 3.26
N ILE A 209 -21.35 3.39 3.69
CA ILE A 209 -21.02 4.51 2.83
C ILE A 209 -20.02 4.00 1.78
N VAL A 210 -20.44 4.00 0.53
CA VAL A 210 -19.61 3.61 -0.61
C VAL A 210 -19.34 4.82 -1.52
N PRO A 211 -18.20 4.87 -2.22
CA PRO A 211 -17.97 5.90 -3.22
C PRO A 211 -19.12 5.92 -4.23
N GLY A 212 -19.79 7.07 -4.39
CA GLY A 212 -20.71 7.25 -5.49
C GLY A 212 -19.91 7.29 -6.79
N GLY A 213 -20.12 6.33 -7.69
CA GLY A 213 -19.77 6.54 -9.09
C GLY A 213 -20.51 7.78 -9.57
N GLU A 214 -19.78 8.71 -10.18
CA GLU A 214 -20.35 9.94 -10.75
C GLU A 214 -21.64 9.60 -11.51
N ARG A 215 -22.76 10.21 -11.11
CA ARG A 215 -23.98 10.29 -11.92
C ARG A 215 -23.93 11.56 -12.75
#